data_AF-A0A3M2AL40-F1
#
_entry.id   AF-A0A3M2AL40-F1
#
_cell.length_a   1.000
_cell.length_b   1.000
_cell.length_c   1.000
_cell.angle_alpha   90.00
_cell.angle_beta   90.00
_cell.angle_gamma   90.00
#
_symmetry.space_group_name_H-M   'P 1'
#
loop_
_entity.id
_entity.type
_entity.pdbx_description
1 polymer ?
#
loop_
_entity_poly.entity_id
_entity_poly.type
_entity_poly.pdbx_seq_one_letter_code
_entity_poly.pdbx_strand_id
1 'polypeptide(L)'
;MKTKLSVTVDERLVRFLDTLPGESRSEKLERVLRRFKDVNEEISLRRALAQHHMDTEEALEHDVWMQTMEHDQWTESIEETSGPLSS
;
A
#
# COMPACT_ATOMS: atom_id res chain seq x y z
N MET A 1 7.92 -27.81 17.28
CA MET A 1 7.75 -27.95 18.75
C MET A 1 6.94 -26.77 19.27
N LYS A 2 6.09 -26.96 20.29
CA LYS A 2 5.38 -25.86 20.94
C LYS A 2 6.08 -25.49 22.25
N THR A 3 6.28 -24.21 22.49
CA THR A 3 6.87 -23.68 23.73
C THR A 3 5.77 -23.13 24.62
N LYS A 4 5.82 -23.43 25.92
CA LYS A 4 4.85 -22.88 26.87
C LYS A 4 5.26 -21.45 27.25
N LEU A 5 4.31 -20.53 27.17
CA LEU A 5 4.45 -19.13 27.56
C LEU A 5 3.40 -18.83 28.63
N SER A 6 3.80 -18.11 29.68
CA SER A 6 2.85 -17.52 30.64
C SER A 6 2.68 -16.05 30.30
N VAL A 7 1.44 -15.58 30.18
CA VAL A 7 1.12 -14.20 29.80
C VAL A 7 0.07 -13.62 30.74
N THR A 8 0.19 -12.33 31.02
CA THR A 8 -0.83 -11.56 31.72
C THR A 8 -1.67 -10.83 30.69
N VAL A 9 -2.99 -10.98 30.77
CA VAL A 9 -3.96 -10.37 29.85
C VAL A 9 -5.15 -9.81 30.62
N ASP A 10 -5.82 -8.83 30.03
CA ASP A 10 -7.03 -8.24 30.60
C ASP A 10 -8.14 -9.29 30.75
N GLU A 11 -8.92 -9.19 31.82
CA GLU A 11 -10.03 -10.10 32.10
C GLU A 11 -11.07 -10.12 30.96
N ARG A 12 -11.31 -8.97 30.30
CA ARG A 12 -12.20 -8.87 29.14
C ARG A 12 -11.73 -9.75 27.99
N LEU A 13 -10.42 -9.84 27.77
CA LEU A 13 -9.84 -10.70 26.74
C LEU A 13 -10.05 -12.18 27.09
N VAL A 14 -9.90 -12.54 28.36
CA VAL A 14 -10.18 -13.90 28.83
C VAL A 14 -11.65 -14.26 28.59
N ARG A 15 -12.57 -13.38 28.97
CA ARG A 15 -14.01 -13.55 28.74
C ARG A 15 -14.32 -13.68 27.26
N PHE A 16 -13.69 -12.86 26.41
CA PHE A 16 -13.82 -12.97 24.97
C PHE A 16 -13.35 -14.34 24.44
N LEU A 17 -12.18 -14.81 24.85
CA LEU A 17 -11.67 -16.13 24.46
C LEU A 17 -12.62 -17.25 24.89
N ASP A 18 -13.28 -17.11 26.04
CA ASP A 18 -14.23 -18.11 26.53
C ASP A 18 -15.49 -18.22 25.65
N THR A 19 -15.89 -17.13 24.97
CA THR A 19 -17.01 -17.15 24.01
C THR A 19 -16.71 -17.88 22.70
N LEU A 20 -15.43 -18.07 22.36
CA LEU A 20 -15.04 -18.67 21.08
C LEU A 20 -15.12 -20.20 21.14
N PRO A 21 -15.44 -20.88 20.03
CA PRO A 21 -15.46 -22.34 19.98
C PRO A 21 -14.04 -22.90 20.06
N GLY A 22 -13.80 -23.96 20.82
CA GLY A 22 -12.49 -24.62 20.93
C GLY A 22 -12.28 -25.23 22.32
N GLU A 23 -11.31 -26.13 22.43
CA GLU A 23 -11.14 -26.95 23.64
C GLU A 23 -10.37 -26.21 24.74
N SER A 24 -9.40 -25.36 24.37
CA SER A 24 -8.57 -24.64 25.33
C SER A 24 -8.38 -23.17 24.98
N ARG A 25 -8.16 -22.33 26.00
CA ARG A 25 -7.84 -20.90 25.82
C ARG A 25 -6.58 -20.70 24.97
N SER A 26 -5.57 -21.56 25.13
CA SER A 26 -4.33 -21.48 24.36
C SER A 26 -4.56 -21.75 22.87
N GLU A 27 -5.40 -22.73 22.53
CA GLU A 27 -5.76 -23.04 21.14
C GLU A 27 -6.60 -21.92 20.51
N LYS A 28 -7.56 -21.37 21.28
CA LYS A 28 -8.36 -20.22 20.85
C LYS A 28 -7.48 -18.99 20.61
N LEU A 29 -6.55 -18.71 21.53
CA LEU A 29 -5.60 -17.62 21.40
C LEU A 29 -4.67 -17.81 20.18
N GLU A 30 -4.13 -19.02 19.97
CA GLU A 30 -3.29 -19.33 18.82
C GLU A 30 -4.02 -19.05 17.50
N ARG A 31 -5.29 -19.43 17.40
CA ARG A 31 -6.13 -19.18 16.22
C ARG A 31 -6.41 -17.69 16.01
N VAL A 32 -6.74 -16.96 17.08
CA VAL A 32 -6.96 -15.51 16.99
C VAL A 32 -5.68 -14.79 16.55
N LEU A 33 -4.53 -15.15 17.13
CA LEU A 33 -3.24 -14.57 16.76
C LEU A 33 -2.87 -14.86 15.30
N ARG A 34 -3.13 -16.08 14.83
CA ARG A 34 -2.92 -16.43 13.41
C ARG A 34 -3.79 -15.56 12.51
N ARG A 35 -5.08 -15.45 12.81
CA ARG A 35 -6.00 -14.61 12.04
C ARG A 35 -5.58 -13.14 12.04
N PHE A 36 -5.14 -12.63 13.18
CA PHE A 36 -4.64 -11.26 13.29
C PHE A 36 -3.40 -11.05 12.41
N LYS A 37 -2.45 -11.99 12.43
CA LYS A 37 -1.27 -11.95 11.57
C LYS A 37 -1.65 -11.90 10.09
N ASP A 38 -2.52 -12.81 9.65
CA ASP A 38 -2.94 -12.89 8.25
C ASP A 38 -3.60 -11.58 7.78
N VAL A 39 -4.49 -11.02 8.60
CA VAL A 39 -5.17 -9.75 8.29
C VAL A 39 -4.18 -8.59 8.26
N ASN A 40 -3.20 -8.56 9.16
CA ASN A 40 -2.20 -7.49 9.18
C ASN A 40 -1.26 -7.55 7.97
N GLU A 41 -0.89 -8.76 7.54
CA GLU A 41 -0.13 -8.98 6.30
C GLU A 41 -0.94 -8.53 5.09
N GLU A 42 -2.23 -8.88 5.01
CA GLU A 42 -3.12 -8.45 3.94
C GLU A 42 -3.26 -6.92 3.87
N ILE A 43 -3.45 -6.26 5.02
CA ILE A 43 -3.51 -4.79 5.11
C ILE A 43 -2.20 -4.17 4.63
N SER A 44 -1.06 -4.74 5.04
CA SER A 44 0.26 -4.24 4.66
C SER A 44 0.49 -4.37 3.15
N LEU A 45 0.11 -5.50 2.56
CA LEU A 45 0.17 -5.73 1.11
C LEU A 45 -0.75 -4.77 0.35
N ARG A 46 -1.98 -4.55 0.83
CA ARG A 46 -2.90 -3.59 0.22
C ARG A 46 -2.36 -2.17 0.25
N ARG A 47 -1.71 -1.76 1.34
CA ARG A 47 -1.04 -0.45 1.42
C ARG A 47 0.13 -0.36 0.46
N ALA A 48 0.96 -1.40 0.36
CA ALA A 48 2.08 -1.43 -0.57
C ALA A 48 1.61 -1.35 -2.03
N LEU A 49 0.53 -2.07 -2.39
CA LEU A 49 -0.08 -1.98 -3.71
C LEU A 49 -0.65 -0.60 -4.00
N ALA A 50 -1.37 0.00 -3.04
CA ALA A 50 -1.91 1.35 -3.19
C ALA A 50 -0.78 2.38 -3.41
N GLN A 51 0.30 2.28 -2.63
CA GLN A 51 1.46 3.15 -2.80
C GLN A 51 2.09 2.99 -4.18
N HIS A 52 2.33 1.74 -4.61
CA HIS A 52 2.90 1.49 -5.94
C HIS A 52 2.02 2.04 -7.06
N HIS A 53 0.69 1.96 -6.94
CA HIS A 53 -0.22 2.55 -7.91
C HIS A 53 -0.10 4.08 -7.96
N MET A 54 -0.01 4.75 -6.81
CA MET A 54 0.22 6.19 -6.75
C MET A 54 1.57 6.58 -7.37
N ASP A 55 2.64 5.86 -7.03
CA ASP A 55 3.97 6.12 -7.58
C ASP A 55 4.00 5.93 -9.11
N THR A 56 3.22 4.98 -9.63
CA THR A 56 3.09 4.73 -11.08
C THR A 56 2.28 5.83 -11.77
N GLU A 57 1.22 6.32 -11.12
CA GLU A 57 0.41 7.43 -11.63
C GLU A 57 1.24 8.72 -11.68
N GLU A 58 1.98 9.04 -10.62
CA GLU A 58 2.91 10.18 -10.59
C GLU A 58 3.99 10.08 -11.67
N ALA A 59 4.55 8.88 -11.90
CA ALA A 59 5.53 8.66 -12.95
C ALA A 59 4.95 8.88 -14.36
N LEU A 60 3.71 8.42 -14.61
CA LEU A 60 3.02 8.64 -15.88
C LEU A 60 2.67 10.11 -16.10
N GLU A 61 2.21 10.82 -15.07
CA GLU A 61 1.95 12.27 -15.14
C GLU A 61 3.22 13.04 -15.46
N HIS A 62 4.34 12.69 -14.81
CA HIS A 62 5.63 13.30 -15.07
C HIS A 62 6.11 13.05 -16.51
N ASP A 63 5.97 11.83 -17.03
CA ASP A 63 6.35 11.50 -18.42
C ASP A 63 5.50 12.25 -19.44
N VAL A 64 4.18 12.37 -19.21
CA VAL A 64 3.28 13.15 -20.08
C VAL A 64 3.64 14.65 -20.04
N TRP A 65 3.94 15.20 -18.87
CA TRP A 65 4.37 16.58 -18.74
C TRP A 65 5.70 16.84 -19.48
N MET A 66 6.68 15.95 -19.33
CA MET A 66 7.95 16.03 -20.05
C MET A 66 7.76 15.98 -21.57
N GLN A 67 6.95 15.05 -22.08
CA GLN A 67 6.65 14.99 -23.51
C GLN A 67 5.95 16.26 -24.03
N THR A 68 5.04 16.83 -23.23
CA THR A 68 4.35 18.08 -23.60
C THR A 68 5.35 19.24 -23.67
N MET A 69 6.21 19.37 -22.67
CA MET A 69 7.26 20.39 -22.64
C MET A 69 8.27 20.26 -23.78
N GLU A 70 8.66 19.03 -24.14
CA GLU A 70 9.54 18.77 -25.29
C GLU A 70 8.87 19.12 -26.62
N HIS A 71 7.57 18.83 -26.76
CA HIS A 71 6.79 19.16 -27.94
C HIS A 71 6.60 20.68 -28.11
N ASP A 72 6.30 21.39 -27.02
CA ASP A 72 6.14 22.84 -27.02
C ASP A 72 7.47 23.54 -27.37
N GLN A 73 8.59 23.10 -26.77
CA GLN A 73 9.92 23.63 -27.12
C GLN A 73 10.29 23.38 -28.58
N TRP A 74 9.96 22.21 -29.14
CA TRP A 74 10.19 21.92 -30.55
C TRP A 74 9.36 22.85 -31.45
N THR A 75 8.10 23.10 -31.09
CA THR A 75 7.18 23.94 -31.87
C THR A 75 7.60 25.43 -31.82
N GLU A 76 7.97 25.94 -30.65
CA GLU A 76 8.51 27.29 -30.49
C GLU A 76 9.83 27.47 -31.26
N SER A 77 10.72 26.48 -31.22
CA SER A 77 11.99 26.54 -31.98
C SER A 77 11.76 26.61 -33.50
N ILE A 78 10.70 25.98 -34.01
CA ILE A 78 10.31 26.05 -35.42
C ILE A 78 9.75 27.44 -35.75
N GLU A 79 8.92 28.04 -34.89
CA GLU A 79 8.37 29.38 -35.10
C GLU A 79 9.45 30.46 -35.05
N GLU A 80 10.43 30.36 -34.14
CA GLU A 80 11.58 31.27 -34.08
C GLU A 80 12.51 31.12 -35.29
N THR A 81 12.68 29.89 -35.80
CA THR A 81 13.48 29.63 -37.01
C THR A 81 12.73 30.02 -38.30
N SER A 82 11.40 30.07 -38.25
CA SER A 82 10.49 30.41 -39.37
C SER A 82 9.93 31.83 -39.22
N GLY A 83 10.76 32.77 -38.77
CA GLY A 83 10.39 34.19 -38.68
C GLY A 83 9.76 34.69 -40.01
N PRO A 84 8.84 35.67 -39.94
CA PRO A 84 8.10 36.12 -41.10
C PRO A 84 9.08 36.57 -42.19
N LEU A 85 9.00 35.95 -43.36
CA LEU A 85 9.57 36.49 -44.59
C LEU A 85 8.88 37.83 -44.86
N SER A 86 9.39 38.88 -44.23
CA SER A 86 9.06 40.27 -44.51
C SER A 86 9.40 40.54 -45.97
N SER A 87 8.35 40.63 -46.80
CA SER A 87 8.38 41.26 -48.13
C SER A 87 8.35 42.78 -48.00
#